data_AF-A0A538TKC0-F1
#
_entry.id   AF-A0A538TKC0-F1
#
_cell.length_a   1.000
_cell.length_b   1.000
_cell.length_c   1.000
_cell.angle_alpha   90.00
_cell.angle_beta   90.00
_cell.angle_gamma   90.00
#
_symmetry.space_group_name_H-M   'P 1'
#
loop_
_entity.id
_entity.type
_entity.pdbx_description
1 polymer ?
#
loop_
_entity_poly.entity_id
_entity_poly.type
_entity_poly.pdbx_seq_one_letter_code
_entity_poly.pdbx_strand_id
1 'polypeptide(L)'
;MVRKTSFLAVCGLVIAGVAVAGVPSAINSSIGSGVLLTARTTAGAPSEGTPFVTKSITVRDGSNALVVGSNVVINFGTCHQNGIKLDNFPGSAAIGIVNCAQHAVYALTNGSGVATFKIVGGDQEGAGPYLSTSAPCATVVADGQLLGNLIVATLDMDNANGIIASDVAAWSSDRNVAIGTGVNRQRSDYDGNGVVNAADVSIWSAARNFAIANGSQSTAACAP
;
A
#
# COMPACT_ATOMS: atom_id res chain seq x y z
N MET A 1 -58.68 -37.88 -27.73
CA MET A 1 -57.47 -37.30 -28.37
C MET A 1 -56.51 -36.89 -27.26
N VAL A 2 -55.44 -37.65 -27.04
CA VAL A 2 -54.42 -37.35 -26.01
C VAL A 2 -53.13 -36.99 -26.75
N ARG A 3 -52.77 -35.70 -26.77
CA ARG A 3 -51.51 -35.24 -27.35
C ARG A 3 -50.40 -35.47 -26.34
N LYS A 4 -49.47 -36.37 -26.69
CA LYS A 4 -48.20 -36.59 -25.97
C LYS A 4 -47.20 -35.55 -26.46
N THR A 5 -46.80 -34.62 -25.60
CA THR A 5 -45.77 -33.62 -25.89
C THR A 5 -44.49 -34.06 -25.18
N SER A 6 -43.52 -34.56 -25.94
CA SER A 6 -42.19 -34.93 -25.42
C SER A 6 -41.34 -33.66 -25.29
N PHE A 7 -40.97 -33.30 -24.06
CA PHE A 7 -40.05 -32.22 -23.74
C PHE A 7 -38.61 -32.74 -23.83
N LEU A 8 -37.85 -32.34 -24.86
CA LEU A 8 -36.40 -32.53 -24.89
C LEU A 8 -35.73 -31.43 -24.07
N ALA A 9 -35.28 -31.77 -22.86
CA ALA A 9 -34.42 -30.89 -22.06
C ALA A 9 -32.97 -30.98 -22.58
N VAL A 10 -32.54 -29.97 -23.34
CA VAL A 10 -31.13 -29.80 -23.73
C VAL A 10 -30.38 -29.27 -22.52
N CYS A 11 -29.70 -30.14 -21.77
CA CYS A 11 -28.71 -29.74 -20.78
C CYS A 11 -27.47 -29.22 -21.51
N GLY A 12 -27.45 -27.92 -21.79
CA GLY A 12 -26.24 -27.23 -22.24
C GLY A 12 -25.19 -27.27 -21.15
N LEU A 13 -24.16 -28.10 -21.32
CA LEU A 13 -22.98 -28.12 -20.48
C LEU A 13 -22.19 -26.84 -20.76
N VAL A 14 -22.43 -25.80 -19.97
CA VAL A 14 -21.60 -24.60 -19.97
C VAL A 14 -20.27 -25.01 -19.36
N ILE A 15 -19.29 -25.38 -20.19
CA ILE A 15 -17.90 -25.47 -19.76
C ILE A 15 -17.51 -24.03 -19.44
N ALA A 16 -17.53 -23.67 -18.16
CA ALA A 16 -16.84 -22.49 -17.70
C ALA A 16 -15.37 -22.73 -18.01
N GLY A 17 -14.90 -22.18 -19.14
CA GLY A 17 -13.49 -22.11 -19.43
C GLY A 17 -12.86 -21.37 -18.26
N VAL A 18 -12.17 -22.11 -17.39
CA VAL A 18 -11.26 -21.50 -16.43
C VAL A 18 -10.26 -20.77 -17.30
N ALA A 19 -10.45 -19.45 -17.41
CA ALA A 19 -9.40 -18.59 -17.92
C ALA A 19 -8.19 -18.92 -17.06
N VAL A 20 -7.18 -19.54 -17.67
CA VAL A 20 -5.89 -19.78 -17.01
C VAL A 20 -5.38 -18.38 -16.74
N ALA A 21 -5.67 -17.84 -15.55
CA ALA A 21 -5.14 -16.56 -15.13
C ALA A 21 -3.62 -16.68 -15.25
N GLY A 22 -3.02 -15.82 -16.06
CA GLY A 22 -1.58 -15.84 -16.28
C GLY A 22 -0.88 -15.77 -14.93
N VAL A 23 0.12 -16.62 -14.70
CA VAL A 23 0.89 -16.61 -13.45
C VAL A 23 1.66 -15.28 -13.39
N PRO A 24 1.50 -14.47 -12.32
CA PRO A 24 2.24 -13.23 -12.17
C PRO A 24 3.76 -13.40 -12.34
N SER A 25 4.37 -12.45 -13.04
CA SER A 25 5.81 -12.42 -13.32
C SER A 25 6.41 -11.15 -12.73
N ALA A 26 7.43 -11.28 -11.88
CA ALA A 26 8.14 -10.14 -11.30
C ALA A 26 8.79 -9.26 -12.37
N ILE A 27 9.34 -9.85 -13.43
CA ILE A 27 10.10 -9.13 -14.47
C ILE A 27 9.17 -8.27 -15.35
N ASN A 28 7.94 -8.72 -15.59
CA ASN A 28 7.00 -8.02 -16.46
C ASN A 28 6.03 -7.12 -15.67
N SER A 29 5.91 -7.32 -14.36
CA SER A 29 5.05 -6.51 -13.50
C SER A 29 5.73 -5.19 -13.12
N SER A 30 4.94 -4.17 -12.81
CA SER A 30 5.43 -2.87 -12.35
C SER A 30 4.87 -2.55 -10.98
N ILE A 31 5.74 -2.55 -9.97
CA ILE A 31 5.38 -2.25 -8.58
C ILE A 31 5.77 -0.84 -8.14
N GLY A 32 6.65 -0.12 -8.86
CA GLY A 32 7.23 1.15 -8.42
C GLY A 32 8.21 1.01 -7.24
N SER A 33 8.72 2.12 -6.70
CA SER A 33 9.80 2.09 -5.70
C SER A 33 9.34 2.25 -4.25
N GLY A 34 8.32 3.08 -3.99
CA GLY A 34 7.85 3.38 -2.63
C GLY A 34 6.35 3.23 -2.44
N VAL A 35 5.91 3.20 -1.18
CA VAL A 35 4.52 3.32 -0.74
C VAL A 35 4.45 4.33 0.40
N LEU A 36 3.49 5.23 0.32
CA LEU A 36 3.23 6.26 1.33
C LEU A 36 2.06 5.84 2.21
N LEU A 37 2.27 5.81 3.52
CA LEU A 37 1.22 5.67 4.52
C LEU A 37 0.76 7.06 4.95
N THR A 38 -0.54 7.30 4.80
CA THR A 38 -1.16 8.58 5.15
C THR A 38 -1.88 8.52 6.49
N ALA A 39 -2.18 9.68 7.05
CA ALA A 39 -3.27 9.82 8.01
C ALA A 39 -4.64 9.79 7.31
N ARG A 40 -5.71 9.56 8.08
CA ARG A 40 -7.10 9.76 7.67
C ARG A 40 -7.60 11.15 8.08
N THR A 41 -8.64 11.60 7.40
CA THR A 41 -9.42 12.77 7.78
C THR A 41 -10.27 12.51 9.02
N THR A 42 -10.80 13.56 9.66
CA THR A 42 -11.78 13.42 10.75
C THR A 42 -13.08 12.74 10.30
N ALA A 43 -13.40 12.81 9.01
CA ALA A 43 -14.51 12.10 8.39
C ALA A 43 -14.21 10.61 8.14
N GLY A 44 -13.01 10.13 8.48
CA GLY A 44 -12.62 8.72 8.36
C GLY A 44 -12.11 8.30 6.99
N ALA A 45 -12.20 9.18 5.97
CA ALA A 45 -11.63 8.92 4.65
C ALA A 45 -10.10 9.08 4.68
N PRO A 46 -9.33 8.30 3.92
CA PRO A 46 -7.93 8.61 3.62
C PRO A 46 -7.83 10.05 3.11
N SER A 47 -6.69 10.70 3.27
CA SER A 47 -6.48 12.04 2.71
C SER A 47 -6.39 12.04 1.17
N GLU A 48 -7.51 11.76 0.50
CA GLU A 48 -7.61 11.39 -0.92
C GLU A 48 -7.22 12.49 -1.92
N GLY A 49 -7.09 13.74 -1.47
CA GLY A 49 -6.68 14.86 -2.34
C GLY A 49 -5.18 14.96 -2.58
N THR A 50 -4.39 14.03 -2.04
CA THR A 50 -2.94 14.01 -2.22
C THR A 50 -2.58 12.94 -3.26
N PRO A 51 -2.00 13.32 -4.42
CA PRO A 51 -1.74 12.39 -5.52
C PRO A 51 -0.73 11.29 -5.16
N PHE A 52 -0.01 11.46 -4.05
CA PHE A 52 1.06 10.56 -3.59
C PHE A 52 0.57 9.42 -2.68
N VAL A 53 -0.70 9.44 -2.24
CA VAL A 53 -1.26 8.45 -1.30
C VAL A 53 -1.80 7.21 -2.01
N THR A 54 -2.05 7.30 -3.32
CA THR A 54 -2.53 6.16 -4.10
C THR A 54 -1.36 5.37 -4.67
N LYS A 55 -1.25 4.10 -4.29
CA LYS A 55 -0.26 3.18 -4.83
C LYS A 55 -0.91 2.25 -5.85
N SER A 56 -0.44 2.25 -7.09
CA SER A 56 -0.90 1.33 -8.13
C SER A 56 0.19 0.33 -8.48
N ILE A 57 -0.20 -0.94 -8.58
CA ILE A 57 0.66 -2.06 -8.98
C ILE A 57 0.04 -2.71 -10.21
N THR A 58 0.79 -2.79 -11.30
CA THR A 58 0.37 -3.47 -12.53
C THR A 58 0.95 -4.88 -12.56
N VAL A 59 0.09 -5.89 -12.61
CA VAL A 59 0.50 -7.30 -12.63
C VAL A 59 0.42 -7.85 -14.05
N ARG A 60 1.52 -8.45 -14.49
CA ARG A 60 1.63 -9.11 -15.80
C ARG A 60 2.19 -10.51 -15.65
N ASP A 61 1.86 -11.38 -16.60
CA ASP A 61 2.39 -12.74 -16.65
C ASP A 61 3.73 -12.83 -17.41
N GLY A 62 4.26 -14.05 -17.58
CA GLY A 62 5.50 -14.29 -18.32
C GLY A 62 5.46 -13.90 -19.80
N SER A 63 4.27 -13.77 -20.40
CA SER A 63 4.04 -13.35 -21.78
C SER A 63 3.73 -11.86 -21.90
N ASN A 64 3.88 -11.09 -20.81
CA ASN A 64 3.57 -9.66 -20.72
C ASN A 64 2.06 -9.32 -20.83
N ALA A 65 1.18 -10.33 -20.71
CA ALA A 65 -0.26 -10.12 -20.67
C ALA A 65 -0.71 -9.66 -19.26
N LEU A 66 -1.76 -8.85 -19.19
CA LEU A 66 -2.31 -8.35 -17.93
C LEU A 66 -3.00 -9.47 -17.16
N VAL A 67 -2.72 -9.59 -15.86
CA VAL A 67 -3.36 -10.58 -14.98
C VAL A 67 -4.52 -9.91 -14.24
N VAL A 68 -5.75 -10.23 -14.64
CA VAL A 68 -6.99 -9.72 -14.03
C VAL A 68 -7.42 -10.58 -12.86
N GLY A 69 -7.89 -9.97 -11.77
CA GLY A 69 -8.35 -10.69 -10.57
C GLY A 69 -7.24 -11.28 -9.70
N SER A 70 -5.98 -10.91 -9.94
CA SER A 70 -4.82 -11.33 -9.13
C SER A 70 -4.91 -10.74 -7.74
N ASN A 71 -4.66 -11.55 -6.71
CA ASN A 71 -4.60 -11.11 -5.32
C ASN A 71 -3.21 -10.55 -5.00
N VAL A 72 -3.12 -9.23 -4.94
CA VAL A 72 -1.89 -8.50 -4.64
C VAL A 72 -1.85 -8.13 -3.16
N VAL A 73 -0.74 -8.48 -2.52
CA VAL A 73 -0.50 -8.28 -1.09
C VAL A 73 0.73 -7.40 -0.92
N ILE A 74 0.60 -6.32 -0.15
CA ILE A 74 1.74 -5.56 0.38
C ILE A 74 1.89 -5.96 1.84
N ASN A 75 2.98 -6.65 2.17
CA ASN A 75 3.26 -7.16 3.51
C ASN A 75 4.37 -6.34 4.17
N PHE A 76 4.05 -5.75 5.32
CA PHE A 76 4.91 -4.90 6.14
C PHE A 76 5.56 -5.64 7.32
N GLY A 77 5.36 -6.96 7.46
CA GLY A 77 5.88 -7.75 8.58
C GLY A 77 7.41 -7.81 8.67
N THR A 78 8.11 -7.49 7.58
CA THR A 78 9.58 -7.36 7.52
C THR A 78 10.06 -5.93 7.72
N CYS A 79 9.17 -4.94 7.72
CA CYS A 79 9.48 -3.61 8.23
C CYS A 79 9.71 -3.74 9.74
N HIS A 80 10.68 -2.97 10.25
CA HIS A 80 11.21 -3.13 11.62
C HIS A 80 10.14 -3.43 12.68
N GLN A 81 10.46 -4.38 13.56
CA GLN A 81 9.51 -4.92 14.53
C GLN A 81 8.92 -3.79 15.38
N ASN A 82 7.61 -3.57 15.23
CA ASN A 82 6.76 -2.58 15.91
C ASN A 82 6.71 -1.16 15.34
N GLY A 83 7.45 -0.84 14.29
CA GLY A 83 7.43 0.49 13.70
C GLY A 83 6.17 0.87 12.96
N ILE A 84 5.99 0.21 11.81
CA ILE A 84 4.87 0.49 10.92
C ILE A 84 3.56 0.02 11.56
N LYS A 85 2.63 0.95 11.72
CA LYS A 85 1.27 0.71 12.19
C LYS A 85 0.29 0.92 11.07
N LEU A 86 -0.52 -0.11 10.80
CA LEU A 86 -1.62 -0.01 9.86
C LEU A 86 -2.89 0.39 10.61
N ASP A 87 -3.69 1.23 9.96
CA ASP A 87 -5.04 1.52 10.39
C ASP A 87 -6.03 0.57 9.70
N ASN A 88 -7.01 0.06 10.46
CA ASN A 88 -8.07 -0.82 9.98
C ASN A 88 -9.44 -0.13 10.07
N PHE A 89 -9.46 1.20 10.03
CA PHE A 89 -10.71 1.97 10.09
C PHE A 89 -11.62 1.62 8.90
N PRO A 90 -12.93 1.39 9.13
CA PRO A 90 -13.90 1.17 8.04
C PRO A 90 -13.93 2.38 7.10
N GLY A 91 -13.38 2.23 5.89
CA GLY A 91 -13.25 3.32 4.91
C GLY A 91 -11.81 3.77 4.64
N SER A 92 -10.83 3.37 5.46
CA SER A 92 -9.39 3.61 5.22
C SER A 92 -8.87 2.89 3.97
N ALA A 93 -9.56 1.84 3.55
CA ALA A 93 -9.30 1.11 2.33
C ALA A 93 -10.51 1.20 1.40
N ALA A 94 -10.71 2.37 0.79
CA ALA A 94 -11.66 2.48 -0.33
C ALA A 94 -11.32 1.47 -1.47
N ILE A 95 -10.08 0.95 -1.49
CA ILE A 95 -9.57 0.01 -2.49
C ILE A 95 -8.63 -1.03 -1.84
N GLY A 96 -9.05 -1.69 -0.76
CA GLY A 96 -8.28 -2.81 -0.19
C GLY A 96 -8.84 -3.42 1.09
N ILE A 97 -8.18 -4.47 1.60
CA ILE A 97 -8.49 -5.10 2.89
C ILE A 97 -7.23 -5.06 3.74
N VAL A 98 -7.32 -4.55 4.98
CA VAL A 98 -6.20 -4.53 5.93
C VAL A 98 -6.28 -5.77 6.82
N ASN A 99 -5.20 -6.55 6.87
CA ASN A 99 -5.04 -7.67 7.79
C ASN A 99 -4.01 -7.30 8.85
N CYS A 100 -4.50 -6.88 10.01
CA CYS A 100 -3.64 -6.54 11.15
C CYS A 100 -2.78 -7.73 11.60
N ALA A 101 -3.31 -8.95 11.66
CA ALA A 101 -2.57 -10.10 12.17
C ALA A 101 -1.35 -10.46 11.31
N GLN A 102 -1.39 -10.14 10.01
CA GLN A 102 -0.31 -10.39 9.08
C GLN A 102 0.48 -9.12 8.72
N HIS A 103 0.15 -7.97 9.32
CA HIS A 103 0.67 -6.65 8.92
C HIS A 103 0.66 -6.47 7.38
N ALA A 104 -0.48 -6.73 6.75
CA ALA A 104 -0.58 -6.75 5.29
C ALA A 104 -1.83 -6.04 4.78
N VAL A 105 -1.75 -5.54 3.54
CA VAL A 105 -2.88 -4.93 2.81
C VAL A 105 -3.07 -5.67 1.49
N TYR A 106 -4.33 -5.96 1.15
CA TYR A 106 -4.73 -6.76 -0.01
C TYR A 106 -5.52 -5.91 -0.98
N ALA A 107 -5.30 -6.11 -2.28
CA ALA A 107 -6.17 -5.60 -3.33
C ALA A 107 -6.21 -6.58 -4.51
N LEU A 108 -7.33 -6.60 -5.23
CA LEU A 108 -7.47 -7.37 -6.47
C LEU A 108 -7.13 -6.51 -7.67
N THR A 109 -6.48 -7.09 -8.68
CA THR A 109 -6.29 -6.39 -9.95
C THR A 109 -7.62 -6.27 -10.72
N ASN A 110 -7.87 -5.10 -11.30
CA ASN A 110 -9.04 -4.85 -12.13
C ASN A 110 -8.86 -5.40 -13.57
N GLY A 111 -9.81 -5.10 -14.47
CA GLY A 111 -9.76 -5.51 -15.89
C GLY A 111 -8.54 -5.02 -16.68
N SER A 112 -7.79 -4.05 -16.15
CA SER A 112 -6.52 -3.55 -16.70
C SER A 112 -5.29 -4.16 -15.99
N GLY A 113 -5.47 -5.20 -15.17
CA GLY A 113 -4.38 -5.82 -14.41
C GLY A 113 -3.77 -4.92 -13.33
N VAL A 114 -4.50 -3.89 -12.87
CA VAL A 114 -4.00 -2.94 -11.86
C VAL A 114 -4.68 -3.15 -10.52
N ALA A 115 -3.88 -3.43 -9.49
CA ALA A 115 -4.27 -3.36 -8.09
C ALA A 115 -3.95 -1.96 -7.57
N THR A 116 -4.91 -1.31 -6.91
CA THR A 116 -4.73 0.05 -6.37
C THR A 116 -4.92 0.01 -4.87
N PHE A 117 -4.06 0.70 -4.12
CA PHE A 117 -4.06 0.74 -2.68
C PHE A 117 -4.12 2.21 -2.22
N LYS A 118 -4.85 2.45 -1.13
CA LYS A 118 -4.75 3.64 -0.30
C LYS A 118 -4.56 3.13 1.11
N ILE A 119 -3.42 3.45 1.73
CA ILE A 119 -3.05 2.84 3.01
C ILE A 119 -2.95 3.93 4.06
N VAL A 120 -3.78 3.80 5.09
CA VAL A 120 -3.71 4.66 6.27
C VAL A 120 -2.85 3.96 7.31
N GLY A 121 -1.92 4.71 7.90
CA GLY A 121 -0.99 4.18 8.88
C GLY A 121 0.05 5.21 9.30
N GLY A 122 0.95 4.78 10.16
CA GLY A 122 2.04 5.59 10.68
C GLY A 122 3.24 4.75 11.08
N ASP A 123 4.20 5.41 11.71
CA ASP A 123 5.42 4.81 12.27
C ASP A 123 5.51 5.12 13.77
N GLN A 124 6.13 4.25 14.57
CA GLN A 124 6.22 4.37 16.03
C GLN A 124 7.60 4.86 16.52
N GLU A 125 8.55 5.17 15.63
CA GLU A 125 9.92 5.55 16.05
C GLU A 125 10.04 7.00 16.59
N GLY A 126 9.01 7.83 16.44
CA GLY A 126 8.99 9.18 17.00
C GLY A 126 10.01 10.12 16.36
N ALA A 127 10.30 11.24 17.04
CA ALA A 127 11.21 12.28 16.54
C ALA A 127 12.72 11.90 16.52
N GLY A 128 13.06 10.66 16.91
CA GLY A 128 14.44 10.18 17.03
C GLY A 128 15.08 9.80 15.69
N PRO A 129 16.39 9.45 15.68
CA PRO A 129 17.02 8.80 14.55
C PRO A 129 16.28 7.52 14.17
N TYR A 130 15.92 7.34 12.89
CA TYR A 130 15.27 6.14 12.41
C TYR A 130 16.32 5.02 12.38
N LEU A 131 16.13 4.01 13.24
CA LEU A 131 17.18 3.03 13.55
C LEU A 131 17.07 1.78 12.68
N SER A 132 16.02 1.66 11.87
CA SER A 132 15.82 0.50 11.01
C SER A 132 16.78 0.50 9.82
N THR A 133 17.75 -0.41 9.79
CA THR A 133 18.67 -0.59 8.65
C THR A 133 18.03 -1.27 7.43
N SER A 134 16.77 -1.67 7.52
CA SER A 134 16.20 -2.73 6.69
C SER A 134 15.22 -2.22 5.65
N ALA A 135 15.63 -1.40 4.68
CA ALA A 135 14.77 -1.31 3.50
C ALA A 135 15.44 -1.24 2.13
N PRO A 136 14.66 -1.50 1.05
CA PRO A 136 13.19 -1.65 1.00
C PRO A 136 12.64 -2.80 1.87
N CYS A 137 11.52 -2.60 2.57
CA CYS A 137 11.10 -3.40 3.74
C CYS A 137 9.74 -4.05 3.54
N ALA A 138 8.84 -3.40 2.81
CA ALA A 138 7.57 -3.99 2.47
C ALA A 138 7.76 -4.93 1.28
N THR A 139 7.21 -6.13 1.36
CA THR A 139 7.27 -7.12 0.28
C THR A 139 5.95 -7.10 -0.51
N VAL A 140 6.03 -7.22 -1.84
CA VAL A 140 4.87 -7.26 -2.73
C VAL A 140 4.76 -8.65 -3.33
N VAL A 141 3.62 -9.30 -3.09
CA VAL A 141 3.32 -10.65 -3.59
C VAL A 141 2.03 -10.63 -4.39
N ALA A 142 1.98 -11.29 -5.54
CA ALA A 142 0.77 -11.49 -6.33
C ALA A 142 0.53 -12.98 -6.55
N ASP A 143 -0.60 -13.50 -6.07
CA ASP A 143 -0.94 -14.94 -6.15
C ASP A 143 0.18 -15.88 -5.67
N GLY A 144 0.89 -15.47 -4.61
CA GLY A 144 2.02 -16.22 -4.04
C GLY A 144 3.38 -15.98 -4.73
N GLN A 145 3.43 -15.25 -5.84
CA GLN A 145 4.67 -14.87 -6.51
C GLN A 145 5.22 -13.55 -5.97
N LEU A 146 6.48 -13.54 -5.51
CA LEU A 146 7.16 -12.32 -5.09
C LEU A 146 7.43 -11.43 -6.32
N LEU A 147 6.89 -10.21 -6.31
CA LEU A 147 7.11 -9.22 -7.37
C LEU A 147 8.27 -8.28 -7.05
N GLY A 148 8.53 -8.01 -5.77
CA GLY A 148 9.63 -7.16 -5.32
C GLY A 148 9.37 -6.52 -3.95
N ASN A 149 10.16 -5.50 -3.62
CA ASN A 149 10.09 -4.80 -2.34
C ASN A 149 9.86 -3.31 -2.54
N LEU A 150 9.27 -2.65 -1.55
CA LEU A 150 8.97 -1.22 -1.54
C LEU A 150 9.62 -0.52 -0.34
N ILE A 151 10.04 0.72 -0.57
CA ILE A 151 10.33 1.70 0.48
C ILE A 151 9.02 2.14 1.11
N VAL A 152 8.97 2.26 2.44
CA VAL A 152 7.76 2.66 3.17
C VAL A 152 8.00 4.03 3.77
N ALA A 153 7.27 5.03 3.29
CA ALA A 153 7.24 6.37 3.82
C ALA A 153 5.98 6.57 4.67
N THR A 154 6.05 7.37 5.74
CA THR A 154 4.89 7.67 6.59
C THR A 154 4.78 9.17 6.82
N LEU A 155 3.55 9.68 6.89
CA LEU A 155 3.31 11.08 7.26
C LEU A 155 3.19 11.27 8.77
N ASP A 156 2.55 10.31 9.43
CA ASP A 156 2.54 10.15 10.88
C ASP A 156 3.75 9.28 11.25
N MET A 157 4.80 9.91 11.78
CA MET A 157 6.10 9.31 12.10
C MET A 157 6.25 8.94 13.57
N ASP A 158 5.37 9.44 14.43
CA ASP A 158 5.35 9.12 15.86
C ASP A 158 4.11 8.32 16.29
N ASN A 159 3.16 8.14 15.39
CA ASN A 159 1.90 7.45 15.59
C ASN A 159 1.08 8.08 16.74
N ALA A 160 1.23 9.40 16.96
CA ALA A 160 0.56 10.15 18.01
C ALA A 160 -0.75 10.79 17.52
N ASN A 161 -1.51 10.02 16.73
CA ASN A 161 -2.85 10.36 16.24
C ASN A 161 -2.90 11.51 15.22
N GLY A 162 -2.23 11.30 14.09
CA GLY A 162 -2.26 12.20 12.94
C GLY A 162 -0.94 12.94 12.77
N ILE A 163 -0.92 13.88 11.82
CA ILE A 163 0.27 14.68 11.52
C ILE A 163 0.31 15.91 12.43
N ILE A 164 1.18 15.87 13.43
CA ILE A 164 1.39 16.88 14.45
C ILE A 164 2.81 17.46 14.41
N ALA A 165 3.18 18.27 15.40
CA ALA A 165 4.45 19.00 15.41
C ALA A 165 5.68 18.07 15.55
N SER A 166 5.53 16.93 16.23
CA SER A 166 6.59 15.93 16.39
C SER A 166 6.92 15.24 15.07
N ASP A 167 5.97 15.04 14.16
CA ASP A 167 6.26 14.53 12.81
C ASP A 167 7.10 15.51 11.99
N VAL A 168 6.86 16.82 12.15
CA VAL A 168 7.68 17.85 11.53
C VAL A 168 9.12 17.79 12.04
N ALA A 169 9.30 17.56 13.35
CA ALA A 169 10.61 17.41 13.97
C ALA A 169 11.29 16.11 13.49
N ALA A 170 10.56 14.99 13.45
CA ALA A 170 11.02 13.71 12.95
C ALA A 170 11.53 13.84 11.50
N TRP A 171 10.68 14.33 10.59
CA TRP A 171 11.02 14.54 9.19
C TRP A 171 12.18 15.53 9.03
N SER A 172 12.22 16.61 9.82
CA SER A 172 13.35 17.56 9.78
C SER A 172 14.68 16.93 10.17
N SER A 173 14.67 15.93 11.05
CA SER A 173 15.83 15.15 11.46
C SER A 173 16.30 14.14 10.39
N ASP A 174 15.42 13.82 9.45
CA ASP A 174 15.65 12.86 8.36
C ASP A 174 16.26 13.54 7.12
N ARG A 175 16.09 14.85 6.96
CA ARG A 175 16.53 15.61 5.78
C ARG A 175 18.03 15.54 5.52
N ASN A 176 18.40 15.45 4.23
CA ASN A 176 19.79 15.45 3.75
C ASN A 176 20.64 14.29 4.28
N VAL A 177 20.02 13.23 4.80
CA VAL A 177 20.68 11.99 5.17
C VAL A 177 20.42 10.96 4.06
N ALA A 178 21.48 10.40 3.49
CA ALA A 178 21.36 9.35 2.47
C ALA A 178 20.99 8.01 3.13
N ILE A 179 20.20 7.18 2.44
CA ILE A 179 19.94 5.81 2.89
C ILE A 179 21.26 5.02 2.92
N GLY A 180 21.45 4.20 3.96
CA GLY A 180 22.61 3.31 4.10
C GLY A 180 23.79 3.87 4.89
N THR A 181 23.71 5.11 5.41
CA THR A 181 24.80 5.72 6.21
C THR A 181 24.73 5.37 7.71
N GLY A 182 24.21 4.19 8.07
CA GLY A 182 24.02 3.76 9.48
C GLY A 182 22.83 4.42 10.20
N VAL A 183 22.20 5.41 9.57
CA VAL A 183 20.89 5.98 9.94
C VAL A 183 20.07 5.95 8.66
N ASN A 184 19.16 5.01 8.58
CA ASN A 184 18.28 4.88 7.43
C ASN A 184 17.10 5.84 7.63
N ARG A 185 16.55 6.49 6.61
CA ARG A 185 15.48 7.49 6.79
C ARG A 185 14.30 7.28 5.84
N GLN A 186 14.04 6.03 5.49
CA GLN A 186 13.04 5.65 4.49
C GLN A 186 11.62 6.11 4.80
N ARG A 187 11.29 6.29 6.08
CA ARG A 187 9.99 6.88 6.46
C ARG A 187 9.76 8.28 5.86
N SER A 188 10.83 8.97 5.45
CA SER A 188 10.83 10.29 4.82
C SER A 188 11.17 10.30 3.33
N ASP A 189 11.40 9.13 2.71
CA ASP A 189 11.69 8.97 1.28
C ASP A 189 10.37 8.75 0.51
N TYR A 190 9.67 9.86 0.25
CA TYR A 190 8.30 9.89 -0.25
C TYR A 190 8.18 9.58 -1.73
N ASP A 191 9.24 9.79 -2.52
CA ASP A 191 9.28 9.35 -3.93
C ASP A 191 9.94 7.98 -4.11
N GLY A 192 10.53 7.43 -3.05
CA GLY A 192 11.17 6.12 -3.04
C GLY A 192 12.44 6.07 -3.89
N ASN A 193 13.13 7.19 -4.10
CA ASN A 193 14.33 7.23 -4.93
C ASN A 193 15.60 6.75 -4.18
N GLY A 194 15.49 6.55 -2.87
CA GLY A 194 16.58 6.12 -2.01
C GLY A 194 17.29 7.25 -1.24
N VAL A 195 16.82 8.50 -1.34
CA VAL A 195 17.48 9.69 -0.77
C VAL A 195 16.45 10.76 -0.39
N VAL A 196 16.43 11.17 0.88
CA VAL A 196 15.57 12.25 1.37
C VAL A 196 16.11 13.63 0.94
N ASN A 197 15.49 14.21 -0.09
CA ASN A 197 15.92 15.45 -0.73
C ASN A 197 14.76 16.46 -0.95
N ALA A 198 14.97 17.47 -1.80
CA ALA A 198 13.98 18.52 -2.07
C ALA A 198 12.67 18.01 -2.69
N ALA A 199 12.71 16.90 -3.44
CA ALA A 199 11.52 16.25 -3.97
C ALA A 199 10.61 15.76 -2.82
N ASP A 200 11.20 15.09 -1.82
CA ASP A 200 10.50 14.61 -0.63
C ASP A 200 9.89 15.76 0.18
N VAL A 201 10.61 16.88 0.29
CA VAL A 201 10.11 18.11 0.91
C VAL A 201 8.81 18.58 0.26
N SER A 202 8.75 18.55 -1.08
CA SER A 202 7.58 19.02 -1.82
C SER A 202 6.37 18.09 -1.60
N ILE A 203 6.61 16.77 -1.60
CA ILE A 203 5.57 15.75 -1.38
C ILE A 203 5.04 15.82 0.05
N TRP A 204 5.95 15.81 1.04
CA TRP A 204 5.59 15.90 2.45
C TRP A 204 4.80 17.16 2.76
N SER A 205 5.26 18.32 2.26
CA SER A 205 4.59 19.60 2.52
C SER A 205 3.19 19.65 1.91
N ALA A 206 3.02 19.13 0.70
CA ALA A 206 1.71 19.03 0.05
C ALA A 206 0.76 18.11 0.85
N ALA A 207 1.26 16.95 1.27
CA ALA A 207 0.47 15.97 2.00
C ALA A 207 0.07 16.46 3.39
N ARG A 208 1.02 17.05 4.14
CA ARG A 208 0.78 17.66 5.45
C ARG A 208 -0.24 18.80 5.38
N ASN A 209 -0.10 19.72 4.42
CA ASN A 209 -1.01 20.86 4.31
C ASN A 209 -2.45 20.39 4.04
N PHE A 210 -2.61 19.36 3.19
CA PHE A 210 -3.90 18.76 2.95
C PHE A 210 -4.47 18.12 4.22
N ALA A 211 -3.68 17.33 4.93
CA ALA A 211 -4.13 16.66 6.16
C ALA A 211 -4.53 17.66 7.25
N ILE A 212 -3.75 18.73 7.46
CA ILE A 212 -4.09 19.78 8.44
C ILE A 212 -5.40 20.47 8.05
N ALA A 213 -5.60 20.79 6.77
CA ALA A 213 -6.81 21.46 6.29
C ALA A 213 -8.09 20.62 6.46
N ASN A 214 -7.97 19.29 6.48
CA ASN A 214 -9.10 18.36 6.55
C ASN A 214 -9.21 17.65 7.92
N GLY A 215 -8.36 18.03 8.87
CA GLY A 215 -8.13 17.29 10.10
C GLY A 215 -7.36 16.00 9.85
N SER A 216 -6.42 15.67 10.72
CA SER A 216 -5.58 14.47 10.61
C SER A 216 -5.81 13.57 11.80
N GLN A 217 -6.00 12.28 11.57
CA GLN A 217 -6.05 11.24 12.58
C GLN A 217 -5.34 9.99 12.06
N SER A 218 -4.70 9.26 12.95
CA SER A 218 -4.18 7.92 12.68
C SER A 218 -4.04 7.25 14.02
N THR A 219 -5.11 6.57 14.43
CA THR A 219 -5.00 5.66 15.57
C THR A 219 -4.53 4.34 14.99
N ALA A 220 -3.31 3.90 15.34
CA ALA A 220 -2.89 2.52 15.10
C ALA A 220 -3.95 1.55 15.63
N ALA A 221 -4.79 1.04 14.74
CA ALA A 221 -5.78 0.03 15.11
C ALA A 221 -5.12 -1.35 15.15
N CYS A 222 -4.09 -1.58 14.33
CA CYS A 222 -3.29 -2.78 14.34
C CYS A 222 -2.09 -2.60 15.31
N ALA A 223 -2.26 -2.98 16.57
CA ALA A 223 -1.12 -3.37 17.40
C ALA A 223 -0.76 -4.83 17.05
N PRO A 224 0.53 -5.19 16.96
CA PRO A 224 0.96 -6.57 16.74
C PRO A 224 0.49 -7.52 17.86
#